data_AF-A0A3D3BZD8-F1
#
_entry.id   AF-A0A3D3BZD8-F1
#
_cell.length_a   1.000
_cell.length_b   1.000
_cell.length_c   1.000
_cell.angle_alpha   90.00
_cell.angle_beta   90.00
_cell.angle_gamma   90.00
#
_symmetry.space_group_name_H-M   'P 1'
#
loop_
_entity.id
_entity.type
_entity.pdbx_description
1 polymer ?
#
loop_
_entity_poly.entity_id
_entity_poly.type
_entity_poly.pdbx_seq_one_letter_code
_entity_poly.pdbx_strand_id
1 'polypeptide(L)'
;VLAENNEELRRNNLHSEKQTQAIAATEMNARQETFFKISEATRRQLGAITGLLFISSQGPVGNGSYSADQIREIWQQFAQGDSEVWSRMFLSMGPSADVDFADLLYGTEIRKSHSENFVVGFDRLIRLARGCDSDNIIMDSLIFSAHGLLNVRMRELHPTIKFPEIVMTNSQNYLNSLSDSLQQK
;
A
#
# COMPACT_ATOMS: atom_id res chain seq x y z
N VAL A 1 27.39 35.69 38.58
CA VAL A 1 27.97 35.81 37.22
C VAL A 1 28.22 34.45 36.55
N LEU A 2 29.24 33.65 36.90
CA LEU A 2 29.52 32.37 36.21
C LEU A 2 28.42 31.29 36.39
N ALA A 3 27.88 31.16 37.61
CA ALA A 3 26.81 30.20 37.90
C ALA A 3 25.48 30.58 37.22
N GLU A 4 25.16 31.87 37.12
CA GLU A 4 23.98 32.38 36.40
C GLU A 4 24.12 32.16 34.90
N ASN A 5 25.31 32.41 34.33
CA ASN A 5 25.57 32.19 32.91
C ASN A 5 25.48 30.69 32.53
N ASN A 6 25.96 29.80 33.40
CA ASN A 6 25.80 28.35 33.21
C ASN A 6 24.33 27.91 33.28
N GLU A 7 23.53 28.48 34.18
CA GLU A 7 22.10 28.17 34.29
C GLU A 7 21.31 28.72 33.09
N GLU A 8 21.66 29.90 32.58
CA GLU A 8 21.08 30.48 31.38
C GLU A 8 21.40 29.65 30.12
N LEU A 9 22.65 29.22 29.96
CA LEU A 9 23.08 28.28 28.93
C LEU A 9 22.29 26.96 28.99
N ARG A 10 22.12 26.40 30.19
CA ARG A 10 21.34 25.17 30.39
C ARG A 10 19.88 25.33 29.96
N ARG A 11 19.25 26.45 30.31
CA ARG A 11 17.87 26.76 29.89
C ARG A 11 17.76 26.95 28.38
N ASN A 12 18.70 27.66 27.77
CA ASN A 12 18.74 27.85 26.32
C ASN A 12 18.90 26.52 25.58
N ASN A 13 19.76 25.63 26.07
CA ASN A 13 19.90 24.28 25.51
C ASN A 13 18.59 23.48 25.59
N LEU A 14 17.94 23.46 26.76
CA LEU A 14 16.64 22.80 26.92
C LEU A 14 15.54 23.38 26.02
N HIS A 15 15.51 24.70 25.84
CA HIS A 15 14.57 25.34 24.92
C HIS A 15 14.89 25.01 23.47
N SER A 16 16.16 25.00 23.09
CA SER A 16 16.61 24.63 21.74
C SER A 16 16.25 23.18 21.42
N GLU A 17 16.49 22.23 22.35
CA GLU A 17 16.12 20.83 22.19
C GLU A 17 14.60 20.65 21.99
N LYS A 18 13.78 21.30 22.83
CA LYS A 18 12.31 21.27 22.69
C LYS A 18 11.86 21.88 21.36
N GLN A 19 12.50 22.95 20.92
CA GLN A 19 12.19 23.59 19.64
C GLN A 19 12.56 22.67 18.47
N THR A 20 13.72 22.02 18.49
CA THR A 20 14.12 21.04 17.48
C THR A 20 13.13 19.88 17.41
N GLN A 21 12.68 19.35 18.55
CA GLN A 21 11.65 18.31 18.60
C GLN A 21 10.31 18.77 18.01
N ALA A 22 9.87 19.99 18.34
CA ALA A 22 8.64 20.57 17.81
C ALA A 22 8.70 20.78 16.28
N ILE A 23 9.84 21.21 15.76
CA ILE A 23 10.06 21.36 14.31
C ILE A 23 10.00 19.99 13.63
N ALA A 24 10.69 18.98 14.17
CA ALA A 24 10.67 17.63 13.62
C ALA A 24 9.25 17.02 13.59
N ALA A 25 8.47 17.21 14.67
CA ALA A 25 7.08 16.77 14.71
C ALA A 25 6.21 17.50 13.67
N THR A 26 6.42 18.81 13.49
CA THR A 26 5.70 19.61 12.49
C THR A 26 6.03 19.15 11.06
N GLU A 27 7.31 18.89 10.78
CA GLU A 27 7.75 18.38 9.49
C GLU A 27 7.14 17.00 9.20
N MET A 28 7.13 16.11 10.20
CA MET A 28 6.56 14.77 10.08
C MET A 28 5.06 14.81 9.74
N ASN A 29 4.30 15.65 10.44
CA ASN A 29 2.87 15.85 10.15
C ASN A 29 2.65 16.38 8.73
N ALA A 30 3.48 17.33 8.26
CA ALA A 30 3.39 17.85 6.90
C ALA A 30 3.69 16.78 5.83
N ARG A 31 4.64 15.88 6.10
CA ARG A 31 4.94 14.73 5.24
C ARG A 31 3.75 13.76 5.18
N GLN A 32 3.13 13.45 6.32
CA GLN A 32 1.95 12.59 6.38
C GLN A 32 0.74 13.18 5.62
N GLU A 33 0.46 14.47 5.79
CA GLU A 33 -0.63 15.13 5.05
C GLU A 33 -0.40 15.09 3.53
N THR A 34 0.83 15.37 3.11
CA THR A 34 1.23 15.30 1.70
C THR A 34 1.09 13.86 1.17
N PHE A 35 1.55 12.88 1.94
CA PHE A 35 1.42 11.47 1.59
C PHE A 35 -0.04 11.08 1.39
N PHE A 36 -0.96 11.45 2.29
CA PHE A 36 -2.37 11.08 2.15
C PHE A 36 -2.98 11.57 0.84
N LYS A 37 -2.70 12.82 0.44
CA LYS A 37 -3.14 13.39 -0.85
C LYS A 37 -2.59 12.60 -2.06
N ILE A 38 -1.30 12.25 -2.03
CA ILE A 38 -0.67 11.46 -3.10
C ILE A 38 -1.21 10.02 -3.12
N SER A 39 -1.44 9.44 -1.95
CA SER A 39 -1.88 8.06 -1.79
C SER A 39 -3.27 7.85 -2.38
N GLU A 40 -4.19 8.80 -2.21
CA GLU A 40 -5.54 8.73 -2.76
C GLU A 40 -5.51 8.71 -4.30
N ALA A 41 -4.79 9.65 -4.91
CA ALA A 41 -4.64 9.73 -6.36
C ALA A 41 -3.98 8.47 -6.94
N THR A 42 -2.93 7.98 -6.26
CA THR A 42 -2.19 6.79 -6.68
C THR A 42 -3.04 5.53 -6.57
N ARG A 43 -3.77 5.34 -5.47
CA ARG A 43 -4.69 4.20 -5.29
C ARG A 43 -5.79 4.20 -6.34
N ARG A 44 -6.34 5.37 -6.70
CA ARG A 44 -7.30 5.48 -7.80
C ARG A 44 -6.71 5.08 -9.15
N GLN A 45 -5.47 5.49 -9.44
CA GLN A 45 -4.77 5.07 -10.66
C GLN A 45 -4.53 3.55 -10.69
N LEU A 46 -4.09 2.96 -9.58
CA LEU A 46 -3.90 1.52 -9.44
C LEU A 46 -5.22 0.76 -9.66
N GLY A 47 -6.33 1.27 -9.13
CA GLY A 47 -7.67 0.75 -9.38
C GLY A 47 -8.05 0.78 -10.87
N ALA A 48 -7.76 1.88 -11.57
CA ALA A 48 -8.00 1.99 -13.01
C ALA A 48 -7.15 0.98 -13.82
N ILE A 49 -5.86 0.85 -13.49
CA ILE A 49 -4.97 -0.14 -14.12
C ILE A 49 -5.53 -1.56 -13.93
N THR A 50 -5.96 -1.88 -12.71
CA THR A 50 -6.53 -3.19 -12.38
C THR A 50 -7.86 -3.42 -13.09
N GLY A 51 -8.70 -2.39 -13.25
CA GLY A 51 -9.93 -2.48 -14.04
C GLY A 51 -9.66 -2.75 -15.52
N LEU A 52 -8.67 -2.10 -16.11
CA LEU A 52 -8.26 -2.37 -17.50
C LEU A 52 -7.67 -3.78 -17.66
N LEU A 53 -6.87 -4.22 -16.70
CA LEU A 53 -6.39 -5.59 -16.63
C LEU A 53 -7.55 -6.58 -16.58
N PHE A 54 -8.54 -6.33 -15.72
CA PHE A 54 -9.75 -7.15 -15.65
C PHE A 54 -10.49 -7.19 -16.99
N ILE A 55 -10.75 -6.05 -17.61
CA ILE A 55 -11.44 -6.00 -18.91
C ILE A 55 -10.68 -6.80 -19.97
N SER A 56 -9.35 -6.74 -19.97
CA SER A 56 -8.52 -7.54 -20.90
C SER A 56 -8.67 -9.06 -20.69
N SER A 57 -9.08 -9.49 -19.49
CA SER A 57 -9.41 -10.90 -19.19
C SER A 57 -10.80 -11.33 -19.68
N GLN A 58 -11.63 -10.37 -20.07
CA GLN A 58 -13.00 -10.62 -20.56
C GLN A 58 -13.10 -10.55 -22.09
N GLY A 59 -11.98 -10.33 -22.79
CA GLY A 59 -11.91 -10.26 -24.26
C GLY A 59 -11.88 -11.63 -24.96
N PRO A 60 -11.61 -11.67 -26.28
CA PRO A 60 -11.64 -12.90 -27.10
C PRO A 60 -10.67 -14.01 -26.66
N VAL A 61 -9.59 -13.64 -25.97
CA VAL A 61 -8.57 -14.54 -25.38
C VAL A 61 -8.75 -14.68 -23.86
N GLY A 62 -9.94 -14.37 -23.38
CA GLY A 62 -10.34 -14.34 -21.97
C GLY A 62 -11.40 -15.37 -21.65
N ASN A 63 -11.87 -15.39 -20.40
CA ASN A 63 -12.91 -16.33 -19.95
C ASN A 63 -14.33 -15.85 -20.25
N GLY A 64 -14.51 -14.57 -20.62
CA GLY A 64 -15.80 -13.98 -21.00
C GLY A 64 -16.90 -14.16 -19.95
N SER A 65 -16.53 -14.32 -18.68
CA SER A 65 -17.45 -14.74 -17.62
C SER A 65 -18.34 -13.60 -17.11
N TYR A 66 -17.99 -12.35 -17.43
CA TYR A 66 -18.76 -11.16 -17.08
C TYR A 66 -19.39 -10.53 -18.32
N SER A 67 -20.68 -10.21 -18.21
CA SER A 67 -21.39 -9.44 -19.24
C SER A 67 -20.92 -7.98 -19.27
N ALA A 68 -21.19 -7.30 -20.38
CA ALA A 68 -20.91 -5.86 -20.49
C ALA A 68 -21.65 -5.04 -19.42
N ASP A 69 -22.85 -5.45 -19.02
CA ASP A 69 -23.64 -4.79 -17.98
C ASP A 69 -22.99 -4.92 -16.61
N GLN A 70 -22.56 -6.13 -16.25
CA GLN A 70 -21.86 -6.37 -14.98
C GLN A 70 -20.55 -5.59 -14.92
N ILE A 71 -19.79 -5.52 -16.02
CA ILE A 71 -18.56 -4.72 -16.08
C ILE A 71 -18.88 -3.23 -15.88
N ARG A 72 -19.95 -2.71 -16.50
CA ARG A 72 -20.39 -1.32 -16.32
C ARG A 72 -20.78 -1.00 -14.88
N GLU A 73 -21.49 -1.90 -14.21
CA GLU A 73 -21.86 -1.73 -12.80
C GLU A 73 -20.64 -1.66 -11.88
N ILE A 74 -19.64 -2.53 -12.08
CA ILE A 74 -18.40 -2.48 -11.30
C ILE A 74 -17.63 -1.20 -11.61
N TRP A 75 -17.63 -0.76 -12.87
CA TRP A 75 -17.00 0.51 -13.27
C TRP A 75 -17.66 1.72 -12.60
N GLN A 76 -18.98 1.68 -12.42
CA GLN A 76 -19.73 2.71 -11.69
C GLN A 76 -19.35 2.73 -10.21
N GLN A 77 -19.17 1.58 -9.56
CA GLN A 77 -18.69 1.50 -8.17
C GLN A 77 -17.28 2.13 -8.03
N PHE A 78 -16.38 1.81 -8.96
CA PHE A 78 -15.06 2.45 -9.02
C PHE A 78 -15.17 3.98 -9.18
N ALA A 79 -16.03 4.45 -10.08
CA ALA A 79 -16.23 5.88 -10.31
C ALA A 79 -16.81 6.62 -9.09
N GLN A 80 -17.57 5.92 -8.24
CA GLN A 80 -18.14 6.44 -6.99
C GLN A 80 -17.13 6.50 -5.82
N GLY A 81 -15.90 6.03 -6.01
CA GLY A 81 -14.81 6.18 -5.04
C GLY A 81 -14.21 4.87 -4.55
N ASP A 82 -14.75 3.72 -4.94
CA ASP A 82 -14.20 2.43 -4.55
C ASP A 82 -12.98 2.06 -5.42
N SER A 83 -11.84 2.65 -5.06
CA SER A 83 -10.59 2.49 -5.81
C SER A 83 -10.10 1.03 -5.86
N GLU A 84 -10.58 0.14 -4.98
CA GLU A 84 -10.05 -1.23 -4.89
C GLU A 84 -11.04 -2.31 -5.34
N VAL A 85 -12.22 -1.93 -5.88
CA VAL A 85 -13.26 -2.88 -6.30
C VAL A 85 -12.70 -3.94 -7.25
N TRP A 86 -11.90 -3.53 -8.24
CA TRP A 86 -11.28 -4.44 -9.20
C TRP A 86 -10.27 -5.39 -8.56
N SER A 87 -9.51 -4.91 -7.58
CA SER A 87 -8.54 -5.75 -6.87
C SER A 87 -9.22 -6.84 -6.06
N ARG A 88 -10.33 -6.50 -5.39
CA ARG A 88 -11.14 -7.49 -4.68
C ARG A 88 -11.76 -8.50 -5.63
N MET A 89 -12.18 -8.08 -6.83
CA MET A 89 -12.68 -8.99 -7.86
C MET A 89 -11.61 -10.00 -8.30
N PHE A 90 -10.35 -9.60 -8.48
CA PHE A 90 -9.28 -10.55 -8.77
C PHE A 90 -9.04 -11.53 -7.62
N LEU A 91 -8.95 -11.02 -6.40
CA LEU A 91 -8.68 -11.85 -5.21
C LEU A 91 -9.81 -12.85 -4.94
N SER A 92 -11.05 -12.49 -5.24
CA SER A 92 -12.21 -13.38 -5.08
C SER A 92 -12.34 -14.44 -6.17
N MET A 93 -11.57 -14.38 -7.26
CA MET A 93 -11.46 -15.48 -8.23
C MET A 93 -10.61 -16.65 -7.71
N GLY A 94 -9.77 -16.40 -6.71
CA GLY A 94 -8.82 -17.36 -6.10
C GLY A 94 -9.39 -18.72 -5.66
N PRO A 95 -10.63 -18.80 -5.12
CA PRO A 95 -11.23 -20.06 -4.70
C PRO A 95 -11.70 -20.96 -5.86
N SER A 96 -11.78 -20.45 -7.09
CA SER A 96 -12.18 -21.26 -8.23
C SER A 96 -10.99 -22.06 -8.76
N ALA A 97 -11.11 -23.39 -8.74
CA ALA A 97 -10.02 -24.33 -9.05
C ALA A 97 -9.49 -24.23 -10.50
N ASP A 98 -10.17 -23.48 -11.36
CA ASP A 98 -9.91 -23.41 -12.81
C ASP A 98 -9.24 -22.09 -13.26
N VAL A 99 -8.95 -21.14 -12.35
CA VAL A 99 -8.33 -19.86 -12.73
C VAL A 99 -6.80 -19.95 -12.67
N ASP A 100 -6.17 -19.95 -13.85
CA ASP A 100 -4.73 -19.74 -13.99
C ASP A 100 -4.40 -18.26 -13.81
N PHE A 101 -4.02 -17.87 -12.59
CA PHE A 101 -3.62 -16.50 -12.28
C PHE A 101 -2.35 -16.04 -13.02
N ALA A 102 -1.44 -16.95 -13.35
CA ALA A 102 -0.23 -16.58 -14.07
C ALA A 102 -0.58 -16.15 -15.50
N ASP A 103 -1.43 -16.91 -16.19
CA ASP A 103 -1.95 -16.52 -17.51
C ASP A 103 -2.85 -15.26 -17.44
N LEU A 104 -3.69 -15.17 -16.40
CA LEU A 104 -4.58 -14.03 -16.20
C LEU A 104 -3.82 -12.71 -16.00
N LEU A 105 -2.69 -12.74 -15.29
CA LEU A 105 -1.90 -11.55 -14.97
C LEU A 105 -0.80 -11.27 -16.01
N TYR A 106 -0.26 -12.30 -16.66
CA TYR A 106 0.95 -12.20 -17.49
C TYR A 106 0.88 -12.92 -18.84
N GLY A 107 -0.22 -13.61 -19.17
CA GLY A 107 -0.37 -14.43 -20.38
C GLY A 107 -0.43 -13.65 -21.70
N THR A 108 -0.59 -12.33 -21.64
CA THR A 108 -0.48 -11.46 -22.81
C THR A 108 0.37 -10.24 -22.49
N GLU A 109 0.97 -9.61 -23.51
CA GLU A 109 1.76 -8.38 -23.32
C GLU A 109 0.96 -7.23 -22.69
N ILE A 110 -0.35 -7.14 -23.00
CA ILE A 110 -1.23 -6.12 -22.40
C ILE A 110 -1.42 -6.40 -20.90
N ARG A 111 -1.74 -7.65 -20.53
CA ARG A 111 -1.92 -8.06 -19.13
C ARG A 111 -0.63 -7.86 -18.34
N LYS A 112 0.49 -8.32 -18.90
CA LYS A 112 1.83 -8.11 -18.34
C LYS A 112 2.12 -6.63 -18.09
N SER A 113 1.89 -5.77 -19.09
CA SER A 113 2.10 -4.33 -18.95
C SER A 113 1.24 -3.72 -17.83
N HIS A 114 -0.04 -4.08 -17.72
CA HIS A 114 -0.88 -3.61 -16.62
C HIS A 114 -0.39 -4.11 -15.25
N SER A 115 -0.06 -5.40 -15.14
CA SER A 115 0.46 -6.00 -13.90
C SER A 115 1.78 -5.37 -13.47
N GLU A 116 2.73 -5.16 -14.38
CA GLU A 116 4.01 -4.51 -14.09
C GLU A 116 3.82 -3.04 -13.68
N ASN A 117 2.97 -2.29 -14.39
CA ASN A 117 2.65 -0.91 -14.01
C ASN A 117 1.99 -0.81 -12.64
N PHE A 118 1.12 -1.77 -12.30
CA PHE A 118 0.52 -1.87 -10.98
C PHE A 118 1.59 -2.10 -9.90
N VAL A 119 2.47 -3.09 -10.08
CA VAL A 119 3.56 -3.40 -9.14
C VAL A 119 4.49 -2.20 -8.96
N VAL A 120 4.86 -1.50 -10.03
CA VAL A 120 5.72 -0.31 -9.98
C VAL A 120 5.02 0.84 -9.24
N GLY A 121 3.75 1.10 -9.53
CA GLY A 121 2.99 2.15 -8.86
C GLY A 121 2.84 1.89 -7.36
N PHE A 122 2.53 0.63 -6.99
CA PHE A 122 2.40 0.24 -5.59
C PHE A 122 3.74 0.26 -4.84
N ASP A 123 4.85 -0.12 -5.50
CA ASP A 123 6.20 -0.03 -4.92
C ASP A 123 6.56 1.42 -4.57
N ARG A 124 6.27 2.36 -5.48
CA ARG A 124 6.50 3.80 -5.25
C ARG A 124 5.63 4.32 -4.09
N LEU A 125 4.38 3.87 -4.00
CA LEU A 125 3.48 4.22 -2.90
C LEU A 125 4.03 3.75 -1.54
N ILE A 126 4.49 2.50 -1.46
CA ILE A 126 5.13 1.94 -0.25
C ILE A 126 6.39 2.73 0.12
N ARG A 127 7.25 3.06 -0.85
CA ARG A 127 8.47 3.85 -0.59
C ARG A 127 8.16 5.22 0.00
N LEU A 128 7.10 5.87 -0.48
CA LEU A 128 6.66 7.15 0.06
C LEU A 128 6.11 7.00 1.48
N ALA A 129 5.29 5.97 1.75
CA ALA A 129 4.74 5.70 3.07
C ALA A 129 5.85 5.54 4.13
N ARG A 130 6.91 4.78 3.83
CA ARG A 130 8.06 4.60 4.74
C ARG A 130 8.74 5.92 5.15
N GLY A 131 8.65 6.97 4.32
CA GLY A 131 9.22 8.28 4.63
C GLY A 131 8.44 9.09 5.67
N CYS A 132 7.22 8.64 6.02
CA CYS A 132 6.30 9.34 6.91
C CYS A 132 5.51 8.42 7.85
N ASP A 133 6.00 7.21 8.11
CA ASP A 133 5.29 6.20 8.92
C ASP A 133 6.17 5.66 10.05
N SER A 134 6.14 6.33 11.20
CA SER A 134 6.98 5.96 12.35
C SER A 134 6.58 4.64 13.00
N ASP A 135 5.28 4.30 12.96
CA ASP A 135 4.69 3.19 13.71
C ASP A 135 4.22 2.03 12.82
N ASN A 136 4.57 2.05 11.53
CA ASN A 136 4.12 1.12 10.49
C ASN A 136 2.59 1.07 10.26
N ILE A 137 1.83 2.03 10.79
CA ILE A 137 0.37 2.06 10.66
C ILE A 137 -0.04 2.27 9.20
N ILE A 138 0.62 3.18 8.50
CA ILE A 138 0.30 3.52 7.10
C ILE A 138 0.71 2.35 6.19
N MET A 139 1.91 1.82 6.41
CA MET A 139 2.49 0.70 5.69
C MET A 139 1.62 -0.54 5.79
N ASP A 140 1.26 -0.94 7.00
CA ASP A 140 0.41 -2.12 7.22
C ASP A 140 -0.98 -1.92 6.58
N SER A 141 -1.58 -0.74 6.72
CA SER A 141 -2.85 -0.40 6.08
C SER A 141 -2.81 -0.52 4.55
N LEU A 142 -1.70 -0.15 3.92
CA LEU A 142 -1.51 -0.33 2.48
C LEU A 142 -1.30 -1.80 2.10
N ILE A 143 -0.41 -2.51 2.80
CA ILE A 143 -0.03 -3.89 2.45
C ILE A 143 -1.20 -4.87 2.61
N PHE A 144 -2.02 -4.68 3.64
CA PHE A 144 -3.19 -5.51 3.90
C PHE A 144 -4.44 -5.06 3.15
N SER A 145 -4.37 -4.00 2.33
CA SER A 145 -5.48 -3.62 1.45
C SER A 145 -5.63 -4.59 0.28
N ALA A 146 -6.74 -4.52 -0.46
CA ALA A 146 -6.92 -5.38 -1.63
C ALA A 146 -5.89 -5.07 -2.73
N HIS A 147 -5.46 -3.80 -2.86
CA HIS A 147 -4.31 -3.48 -3.72
C HIS A 147 -3.03 -4.14 -3.24
N GLY A 148 -2.76 -4.12 -1.93
CA GLY A 148 -1.56 -4.72 -1.36
C GLY A 148 -1.52 -6.24 -1.55
N LEU A 149 -2.63 -6.92 -1.26
CA LEU A 149 -2.76 -8.36 -1.47
C LEU A 149 -2.63 -8.75 -2.95
N LEU A 150 -3.24 -7.97 -3.87
CA LEU A 150 -3.08 -8.20 -5.30
C LEU A 150 -1.63 -7.96 -5.76
N ASN A 151 -0.96 -6.92 -5.23
CA ASN A 151 0.46 -6.67 -5.50
C ASN A 151 1.34 -7.84 -5.06
N VAL A 152 1.07 -8.44 -3.88
CA VAL A 152 1.77 -9.66 -3.43
C VAL A 152 1.58 -10.78 -4.45
N ARG A 153 0.34 -11.06 -4.87
CA ARG A 153 0.06 -12.09 -5.88
C ARG A 153 0.77 -11.85 -7.21
N MET A 154 0.76 -10.61 -7.71
CA MET A 154 1.47 -10.25 -8.94
C MET A 154 2.98 -10.50 -8.79
N ARG A 155 3.58 -10.12 -7.66
CA ARG A 155 5.01 -10.35 -7.39
C ARG A 155 5.37 -11.82 -7.28
N GLU A 156 4.53 -12.63 -6.64
CA GLU A 156 4.70 -14.09 -6.53
C GLU A 156 4.70 -14.76 -7.91
N LEU A 157 3.78 -14.34 -8.78
CA LEU A 157 3.52 -14.95 -10.08
C LEU A 157 4.31 -14.32 -11.23
N HIS A 158 5.13 -13.31 -10.97
CA HIS A 158 5.88 -12.63 -12.01
C HIS A 158 6.81 -13.62 -12.75
N PRO A 159 6.79 -13.65 -14.09
CA PRO A 159 7.44 -14.73 -14.86
C PRO A 159 8.97 -14.70 -14.86
N THR A 160 9.58 -13.58 -14.50
CA THR A 160 11.02 -13.32 -14.71
C THR A 160 11.70 -12.63 -13.53
N ILE A 161 11.00 -11.75 -12.81
CA ILE A 161 11.56 -10.99 -11.69
C ILE A 161 11.20 -11.68 -10.38
N LYS A 162 12.21 -11.93 -9.53
CA LYS A 162 12.00 -12.33 -8.13
C LYS A 162 12.11 -11.09 -7.26
N PHE A 163 10.99 -10.71 -6.65
CA PHE A 163 10.94 -9.53 -5.79
C PHE A 163 11.41 -9.88 -4.38
N PRO A 164 12.08 -8.94 -3.69
CA PRO A 164 12.31 -9.08 -2.26
C PRO A 164 10.97 -9.07 -1.51
N GLU A 165 10.95 -9.76 -0.37
CA GLU A 165 9.81 -9.74 0.53
C GLU A 165 9.52 -8.31 1.02
N ILE A 166 8.23 -7.97 1.10
CA ILE A 166 7.81 -6.68 1.64
C ILE A 166 7.83 -6.80 3.16
N VAL A 167 8.81 -6.14 3.80
CA VAL A 167 8.87 -6.06 5.26
C VAL A 167 7.62 -5.38 5.78
N MET A 168 6.91 -6.08 6.68
CA MET A 168 5.64 -5.71 7.29
C MET A 168 5.68 -6.02 8.78
N THR A 169 4.72 -5.48 9.56
CA THR A 169 4.62 -5.84 10.97
C THR A 169 4.33 -7.34 11.11
N ASN A 170 5.22 -8.05 11.82
CA ASN A 170 4.96 -9.42 12.20
C ASN A 170 3.95 -9.43 13.36
N SER A 171 2.68 -9.67 13.05
CA SER A 171 1.59 -9.62 14.02
C SER A 171 1.80 -10.61 15.17
N GLN A 172 2.39 -11.78 14.92
CA GLN A 172 2.68 -12.76 15.97
C GLN A 172 3.70 -12.21 16.97
N ASN A 173 4.81 -11.64 16.47
CA ASN A 173 5.82 -11.02 17.32
C ASN A 173 5.27 -9.83 18.10
N TYR A 174 4.44 -9.00 17.45
CA TYR A 174 3.79 -7.87 18.10
C TYR A 174 2.87 -8.33 19.25
N LEU A 175 2.00 -9.31 19.00
CA LEU A 175 1.10 -9.86 20.02
C LEU A 175 1.86 -10.52 21.18
N ASN A 176 2.97 -11.22 20.88
CA ASN A 176 3.83 -11.81 21.91
C ASN A 176 4.43 -10.71 22.80
N SER A 177 4.98 -9.64 22.21
CA SER A 177 5.56 -8.52 22.97
C SER A 177 4.53 -7.83 23.88
N LEU A 178 3.29 -7.72 23.41
CA LEU A 178 2.19 -7.17 24.19
C LEU A 178 1.83 -8.08 25.37
N SER A 179 1.74 -9.39 25.13
CA SER A 179 1.50 -10.39 26.18
C SER A 179 2.57 -10.34 27.27
N ASP A 180 3.84 -10.28 26.90
CA ASP A 180 4.96 -10.21 27.85
C ASP A 180 4.89 -8.92 28.69
N SER A 181 4.54 -7.79 28.08
CA SER A 181 4.39 -6.51 28.78
C SER A 181 3.23 -6.48 29.78
N LEU A 182 2.17 -7.27 29.52
CA LEU A 182 1.01 -7.41 30.38
C LEU A 182 1.28 -8.35 31.56
N GLN A 183 2.15 -9.35 31.38
CA GLN A 183 2.55 -10.28 32.44
C GLN A 183 3.56 -9.67 33.44
N GLN A 184 4.25 -8.59 33.05
CA GLN A 184 5.20 -7.86 33.91
C GLN A 184 4.53 -6.76 34.77
N LYS A 185 3.22 -6.54 34.63
CA LYS A 185 2.42 -5.63 35.47
C LYS A 185 1.63 -6.40 36.52
#